data_AF-A0A7Y4HU81-F1
#
_entry.id   AF-A0A7Y4HU81-F1
#
_cell.length_a   1.000
_cell.length_b   1.000
_cell.length_c   1.000
_cell.angle_alpha   90.00
_cell.angle_beta   90.00
_cell.angle_gamma   90.00
#
_symmetry.space_group_name_H-M   'P 1'
#
loop_
_entity.id
_entity.type
_entity.pdbx_description
1 polymer ?
#
loop_
_entity_poly.entity_id
_entity_poly.type
_entity_poly.pdbx_seq_one_letter_code
_entity_poly.pdbx_strand_id
1 'polypeptide(L)'
;MRDGAYGRPDSHQSKPQSADHAVDVPPVDGPGDSGESGNSGGVGDWRSAVGEWARAVEAQYRAHPWVLEYRLTAPPATPNELLWLEMLLRVLATTPLNSSEKLSSALMLGNLVRSVTKLEIDVSASDSPEALEEYGSLLFRLLDPEEYREVLGVFSDPALTVMEAEGAELQFVLKRFLDGVAVLIANRS
;
A
#
# COMPACT_ATOMS: atom_id res chain seq x y z
N MET A 1 38.54 49.24 28.09
CA MET A 1 37.93 48.03 28.67
C MET A 1 36.43 48.27 28.67
N ARG A 2 35.80 48.14 27.50
CA ARG A 2 34.97 47.00 27.01
C ARG A 2 33.63 46.88 27.76
N ASP A 3 32.62 47.44 27.11
CA ASP A 3 31.19 47.38 27.38
C ASP A 3 30.67 45.94 27.53
N GLY A 4 29.89 45.73 28.59
CA GLY A 4 29.04 44.56 28.76
C GLY A 4 27.65 44.85 28.24
N ALA A 5 27.31 44.29 27.09
CA ALA A 5 25.93 44.11 26.65
C ALA A 5 25.83 42.69 26.07
N TYR A 6 25.33 41.78 26.91
CA TYR A 6 25.01 40.40 26.53
C TYR A 6 23.76 40.44 25.65
N GLY A 7 23.96 40.46 24.33
CA GLY A 7 22.89 40.18 23.37
C GLY A 7 22.53 38.70 23.43
N ARG A 8 21.33 38.38 23.92
CA ARG A 8 20.74 37.05 23.70
C ARG A 8 20.44 36.92 22.20
N PRO A 9 20.88 35.85 21.52
CA PRO A 9 20.39 35.56 20.17
C PRO A 9 18.92 35.17 20.25
N ASP A 10 18.11 35.78 19.39
CA ASP A 10 16.70 35.45 19.17
C ASP A 10 16.53 33.95 18.97
N SER A 11 15.93 33.30 19.96
CA SER A 11 15.37 31.97 19.82
C SER A 11 14.13 32.08 18.93
N HIS A 12 14.35 32.15 17.62
CA HIS A 12 13.36 31.71 16.63
C HIS A 12 13.15 30.21 16.83
N GLN A 13 12.37 29.85 17.85
CA GLN A 13 11.64 28.60 17.87
C GLN A 13 10.67 28.67 16.68
N SER A 14 11.14 28.18 15.53
CA SER A 14 10.25 27.71 14.49
C SER A 14 9.34 26.66 15.13
N LYS A 15 8.12 27.07 15.50
CA LYS A 15 7.05 26.14 15.78
C LYS A 15 6.98 25.17 14.60
N PRO A 16 6.90 23.85 14.80
CA PRO A 16 6.53 22.95 13.72
C PRO A 16 5.17 23.45 13.21
N GLN A 17 5.17 23.82 11.94
CA GLN A 17 3.99 24.25 11.20
C GLN A 17 2.93 23.15 11.36
N SER A 18 1.76 23.55 11.88
CA SER A 18 0.64 22.67 12.20
C SER A 18 0.39 21.68 11.07
N ALA A 19 0.15 20.42 11.45
CA ALA A 19 -0.35 19.34 10.62
C ALA A 19 -1.81 19.58 10.16
N ASP A 20 -2.12 20.80 9.71
CA ASP A 20 -3.40 21.17 9.12
C ASP A 20 -3.37 20.76 7.64
N HIS A 21 -3.58 19.47 7.41
CA HIS A 21 -4.28 18.88 6.26
C HIS A 21 -4.29 17.36 6.48
N ALA A 22 -4.93 16.91 7.57
CA ALA A 22 -5.46 15.55 7.61
C ALA A 22 -6.54 15.48 6.54
N VAL A 23 -6.19 15.06 5.33
CA VAL A 23 -7.15 15.05 4.23
C VAL A 23 -8.07 13.86 4.42
N ASP A 24 -9.22 14.16 4.98
CA ASP A 24 -10.27 13.21 5.33
C ASP A 24 -11.02 12.82 4.05
N VAL A 25 -10.51 11.82 3.32
CA VAL A 25 -11.23 11.23 2.17
C VAL A 25 -12.28 10.27 2.69
N PRO A 26 -13.58 10.60 2.60
CA PRO A 26 -14.63 9.76 3.18
C PRO A 26 -14.57 8.36 2.56
N PRO A 27 -14.73 7.29 3.35
CA PRO A 27 -14.96 5.97 2.76
C PRO A 27 -16.25 6.04 1.95
N VAL A 28 -16.19 5.63 0.68
CA VAL A 28 -17.41 5.30 -0.08
C VAL A 28 -17.97 4.03 0.55
N ASP A 29 -19.31 3.89 0.55
CA ASP A 29 -20.04 2.77 1.15
C ASP A 29 -19.26 1.46 1.00
N GLY A 30 -18.95 0.81 2.13
CA GLY A 30 -18.30 -0.49 2.17
C GLY A 30 -19.04 -1.52 1.31
N PRO A 31 -18.46 -2.70 1.02
CA PRO A 31 -19.03 -3.69 0.11
C PRO A 31 -20.53 -3.84 0.40
N GLY A 32 -21.33 -3.41 -0.58
CA GLY A 32 -22.75 -3.17 -0.38
C GLY A 32 -23.44 -4.40 0.17
N ASP A 33 -24.23 -4.20 1.22
CA ASP A 33 -25.23 -5.15 1.70
C ASP A 33 -26.26 -5.37 0.58
N SER A 34 -25.89 -6.22 -0.39
CA SER A 34 -26.79 -6.72 -1.42
C SER A 34 -27.33 -8.05 -0.93
N GLY A 35 -28.40 -7.95 -0.15
CA GLY A 35 -29.17 -9.08 0.32
C GLY A 35 -29.71 -9.95 -0.83
N GLU A 36 -29.53 -11.27 -0.62
CA GLU A 36 -30.28 -12.42 -1.13
C GLU A 36 -30.04 -12.83 -2.61
N SER A 37 -29.61 -14.05 -2.94
CA SER A 37 -30.10 -15.37 -2.47
C SER A 37 -29.16 -16.52 -2.88
N GLY A 38 -29.03 -17.58 -2.06
CA GLY A 38 -28.55 -18.90 -2.53
C GLY A 38 -27.53 -19.70 -1.69
N ASN A 39 -27.72 -19.86 -0.38
CA ASN A 39 -27.29 -20.96 0.51
C ASN A 39 -25.97 -21.74 0.25
N SER A 40 -24.90 -21.46 1.01
CA SER A 40 -24.47 -22.27 2.19
C SER A 40 -23.16 -21.73 2.83
N GLY A 41 -23.26 -21.13 4.03
CA GLY A 41 -22.16 -21.03 5.00
C GLY A 41 -21.55 -19.64 5.28
N GLY A 42 -22.11 -18.90 6.24
CA GLY A 42 -21.45 -17.81 6.97
C GLY A 42 -21.08 -16.57 6.15
N VAL A 43 -20.60 -15.52 6.84
CA VAL A 43 -19.89 -14.38 6.24
C VAL A 43 -18.95 -14.91 5.15
N GLY A 44 -19.02 -14.37 3.93
CA GLY A 44 -18.25 -14.87 2.79
C GLY A 44 -16.78 -15.11 3.13
N ASP A 45 -16.15 -16.10 2.47
CA ASP A 45 -14.74 -16.48 2.65
C ASP A 45 -13.87 -15.24 2.93
N TRP A 46 -13.19 -15.22 4.08
CA TRP A 46 -12.38 -14.09 4.53
C TRP A 46 -11.41 -13.62 3.44
N ARG A 47 -10.94 -14.52 2.57
CA ARG A 47 -10.08 -14.18 1.43
C ARG A 47 -10.78 -13.24 0.45
N SER A 48 -12.03 -13.53 0.10
CA SER A 48 -12.84 -12.72 -0.80
C SER A 48 -13.11 -11.34 -0.21
N ALA A 49 -13.50 -11.30 1.07
CA ALA A 49 -13.78 -10.04 1.78
C ALA A 49 -12.53 -9.15 1.93
N VAL A 50 -11.36 -9.73 2.24
CA VAL A 50 -10.08 -9.00 2.25
C VAL A 50 -9.73 -8.49 0.85
N GLY A 51 -10.00 -9.29 -0.19
CA GLY A 51 -9.76 -8.88 -1.57
C GLY A 51 -10.66 -7.73 -2.03
N GLU A 52 -11.94 -7.74 -1.64
CA GLU A 52 -12.86 -6.62 -1.87
C GLU A 52 -12.42 -5.35 -1.15
N TRP A 53 -12.00 -5.46 0.11
CA TRP A 53 -11.42 -4.35 0.86
C TRP A 53 -10.21 -3.75 0.15
N ALA A 54 -9.28 -4.59 -0.33
CA ALA A 54 -8.06 -4.12 -1.00
C ALA A 54 -8.37 -3.36 -2.29
N ARG A 55 -9.30 -3.86 -3.12
CA ARG A 55 -9.74 -3.18 -4.35
C ARG A 55 -10.48 -1.87 -4.06
N ALA A 56 -11.27 -1.81 -2.99
CA ALA A 56 -11.94 -0.58 -2.58
C ALA A 56 -10.94 0.51 -2.16
N VAL A 57 -9.92 0.14 -1.38
CA VAL A 57 -8.85 1.05 -0.97
C VAL A 57 -8.02 1.52 -2.17
N GLU A 58 -7.65 0.61 -3.08
CA GLU A 58 -6.98 0.96 -4.33
C GLU A 58 -7.80 1.97 -5.15
N ALA A 59 -9.09 1.71 -5.35
CA ALA A 59 -9.97 2.60 -6.09
C ALA A 59 -9.99 4.02 -5.50
N GLN A 60 -9.96 4.15 -4.17
CA GLN A 60 -9.87 5.44 -3.49
C GLN A 60 -8.55 6.15 -3.74
N TYR A 61 -7.43 5.42 -3.70
CA TYR A 61 -6.12 5.99 -4.03
C TYR A 61 -6.04 6.43 -5.49
N ARG A 62 -6.63 5.68 -6.43
CA ARG A 62 -6.70 6.07 -7.84
C ARG A 62 -7.60 7.28 -8.08
N ALA A 63 -8.72 7.37 -7.38
CA ALA A 63 -9.61 8.54 -7.43
C ALA A 63 -8.96 9.79 -6.82
N HIS A 64 -8.06 9.61 -5.84
CA HIS A 64 -7.40 10.69 -5.12
C HIS A 64 -5.88 10.49 -4.99
N PRO A 65 -5.11 10.50 -6.11
CA PRO A 65 -3.67 10.15 -6.10
C PRO A 65 -2.82 11.03 -5.20
N TRP A 66 -3.22 12.30 -5.02
CA TRP A 66 -2.54 13.27 -4.16
C TRP A 66 -2.44 12.83 -2.69
N VAL A 67 -3.27 11.87 -2.23
CA VAL A 67 -3.16 11.27 -0.89
C VAL A 67 -1.84 10.49 -0.73
N LEU A 68 -1.35 9.88 -1.81
CA LEU A 68 -0.16 9.02 -1.79
C LEU A 68 1.15 9.80 -1.69
N GLU A 69 1.11 11.12 -1.91
CA GLU A 69 2.26 12.02 -1.78
C GLU A 69 2.66 12.27 -0.32
N TYR A 70 1.74 12.02 0.63
CA TYR A 70 2.00 12.25 2.04
C TYR A 70 2.72 11.07 2.69
N ARG A 71 3.85 11.32 3.38
CA ARG A 71 4.52 10.27 4.17
C ARG A 71 3.72 9.99 5.44
N LEU A 72 3.28 8.75 5.62
CA LEU A 72 2.74 8.29 6.89
C LEU A 72 3.87 8.30 7.94
N THR A 73 3.79 9.20 8.91
CA THR A 73 4.80 9.37 9.98
C THR A 73 4.34 8.82 11.32
N ALA A 74 3.11 8.33 11.41
CA ALA A 74 2.49 7.79 12.62
C ALA A 74 1.50 6.66 12.26
N PRO A 75 1.10 5.83 13.25
CA PRO A 75 0.00 4.87 13.08
C PRO A 75 -1.30 5.55 12.63
N PRO A 76 -2.25 4.80 12.03
CA PRO A 76 -3.59 5.29 11.67
C PRO A 76 -4.20 6.14 12.77
N ALA A 77 -4.43 7.42 12.48
CA ALA A 77 -4.86 8.40 13.49
C ALA A 77 -5.99 9.29 12.99
N THR A 78 -6.26 9.31 11.68
CA THR A 78 -7.39 10.05 11.13
C THR A 78 -8.67 9.19 11.17
N PRO A 79 -9.86 9.82 11.24
CA PRO A 79 -11.13 9.08 11.28
C PRO A 79 -11.28 8.07 10.13
N ASN A 80 -10.94 8.46 8.90
CA ASN A 80 -11.06 7.57 7.76
C ASN A 80 -10.05 6.43 7.77
N GLU A 81 -8.80 6.66 8.18
CA GLU A 81 -7.83 5.57 8.36
C GLU A 81 -8.30 4.56 9.42
N LEU A 82 -8.91 5.04 10.52
CA LEU A 82 -9.47 4.18 11.55
C LEU A 82 -10.70 3.41 11.06
N LEU A 83 -11.55 4.00 10.21
CA LEU A 83 -12.67 3.30 9.58
C LEU A 83 -12.19 2.18 8.64
N TRP A 84 -11.20 2.44 7.80
CA TRP A 84 -10.62 1.41 6.93
C TRP A 84 -9.98 0.27 7.74
N LEU A 85 -9.27 0.60 8.81
CA LEU A 85 -8.70 -0.37 9.73
C LEU A 85 -9.79 -1.21 10.41
N GLU A 86 -10.83 -0.58 10.92
CA GLU A 86 -11.97 -1.25 11.56
C GLU A 86 -12.67 -2.23 10.60
N MET A 87 -12.90 -1.82 9.34
CA MET A 87 -13.49 -2.70 8.32
C MET A 87 -12.67 -3.97 8.10
N LEU A 88 -11.35 -3.83 7.95
CA LEU A 88 -10.47 -4.99 7.76
C LEU A 88 -10.40 -5.86 9.01
N LEU A 89 -10.34 -5.26 10.20
CA LEU A 89 -10.33 -5.98 11.46
C LEU A 89 -11.62 -6.78 11.69
N ARG A 90 -12.79 -6.28 11.24
CA ARG A 90 -14.06 -7.05 11.28
C ARG A 90 -13.99 -8.30 10.42
N VAL A 91 -13.40 -8.22 9.22
CA VAL A 91 -13.20 -9.40 8.37
C VAL A 91 -12.27 -10.40 9.08
N LEU A 92 -11.11 -9.92 9.55
CA LEU A 92 -10.13 -10.77 10.24
C LEU A 92 -10.65 -11.32 11.56
N ALA A 93 -11.63 -10.68 12.22
CA ALA A 93 -12.27 -11.17 13.44
C ALA A 93 -12.91 -12.55 13.28
N THR A 94 -13.30 -12.93 12.06
CA THR A 94 -13.85 -14.25 11.72
C THR A 94 -12.81 -15.37 11.65
N THR A 95 -11.51 -15.02 11.74
CA THR A 95 -10.38 -15.96 11.67
C THR A 95 -9.83 -16.30 13.08
N PRO A 96 -9.09 -17.42 13.24
CA PRO A 96 -8.49 -17.79 14.52
C PRO A 96 -7.26 -16.94 14.92
N LEU A 97 -6.92 -15.91 14.14
CA LEU A 97 -5.80 -15.02 14.44
C LEU A 97 -6.01 -14.30 15.78
N ASN A 98 -4.93 -14.13 16.54
CA ASN A 98 -4.96 -13.31 17.76
C ASN A 98 -4.94 -11.80 17.43
N SER A 99 -5.17 -10.95 18.44
CA SER A 99 -5.28 -9.49 18.22
C SER A 99 -4.02 -8.87 17.61
N SER A 100 -2.83 -9.34 17.99
CA SER A 100 -1.57 -8.84 17.42
C SER A 100 -1.45 -9.22 15.96
N GLU A 101 -1.78 -10.47 15.61
CA GLU A 101 -1.73 -10.95 14.22
C GLU A 101 -2.75 -10.24 13.34
N LYS A 102 -3.94 -9.98 13.85
CA LYS A 102 -5.00 -9.22 13.15
C LYS A 102 -4.52 -7.81 12.83
N LEU A 103 -4.00 -7.09 13.82
CA LEU A 103 -3.48 -5.73 13.62
C LEU A 103 -2.27 -5.70 12.68
N SER A 104 -1.29 -6.58 12.88
CA SER A 104 -0.11 -6.67 12.01
C SER A 104 -0.47 -7.00 10.58
N SER A 105 -1.41 -7.94 10.36
CA SER A 105 -1.89 -8.29 9.02
C SER A 105 -2.63 -7.11 8.37
N ALA A 106 -3.45 -6.40 9.14
CA ALA A 106 -4.20 -5.25 8.63
C ALA A 106 -3.27 -4.09 8.21
N LEU A 107 -2.30 -3.74 9.07
CA LEU A 107 -1.32 -2.70 8.77
C LEU A 107 -0.42 -3.09 7.58
N MET A 108 -0.01 -4.36 7.52
CA MET A 108 0.79 -4.87 6.40
C MET A 108 0.02 -4.78 5.08
N LEU A 109 -1.25 -5.20 5.05
CA LEU A 109 -2.07 -5.11 3.85
C LEU A 109 -2.32 -3.66 3.42
N GLY A 110 -2.66 -2.77 4.37
CA GLY A 110 -2.84 -1.35 4.06
C GLY A 110 -1.60 -0.73 3.44
N ASN A 111 -0.42 -1.03 3.98
CA ASN A 111 0.85 -0.57 3.41
C ASN A 111 1.15 -1.19 2.04
N LEU A 112 0.78 -2.46 1.84
CA LEU A 112 0.94 -3.16 0.57
C LEU A 112 0.12 -2.47 -0.52
N VAL A 113 -1.19 -2.30 -0.29
CA VAL A 113 -2.12 -1.65 -1.23
C VAL A 113 -1.64 -0.23 -1.53
N ARG A 114 -1.29 0.55 -0.50
CA ARG A 114 -0.78 1.91 -0.68
C ARG A 114 0.49 1.96 -1.53
N SER A 115 1.45 1.08 -1.25
CA SER A 115 2.76 1.08 -1.94
C SER A 115 2.63 0.66 -3.40
N VAL A 116 1.85 -0.39 -3.67
CA VAL A 116 1.66 -0.88 -5.05
C VAL A 116 0.85 0.10 -5.89
N THR A 117 -0.23 0.67 -5.34
CA THR A 117 -1.01 1.67 -6.07
C THR A 117 -0.18 2.92 -6.35
N LYS A 118 0.69 3.35 -5.42
CA LYS A 118 1.63 4.45 -5.70
C LYS A 118 2.61 4.10 -6.81
N LEU A 119 3.22 2.91 -6.76
CA LEU A 119 4.14 2.47 -7.79
C LEU A 119 3.45 2.47 -9.17
N GLU A 120 2.27 1.87 -9.27
CA GLU A 120 1.49 1.84 -10.50
C GLU A 120 1.13 3.24 -10.99
N ILE A 121 0.70 4.15 -10.13
CA ILE A 121 0.40 5.54 -10.53
C ILE A 121 1.67 6.27 -11.01
N ASP A 122 2.75 6.21 -10.24
CA ASP A 122 4.02 6.89 -10.54
C ASP A 122 4.64 6.34 -11.84
N VAL A 123 4.55 5.03 -12.07
CA VAL A 123 5.10 4.36 -13.26
C VAL A 123 4.17 4.50 -14.46
N SER A 124 2.83 4.43 -14.29
CA SER A 124 1.84 4.58 -15.38
C SER A 124 2.02 5.86 -16.21
N ALA A 125 2.52 6.92 -15.59
CA ALA A 125 2.83 8.18 -16.28
C ALA A 125 3.95 8.04 -17.32
N SER A 126 4.75 6.97 -17.24
CA SER A 126 5.87 6.62 -18.12
C SER A 126 5.76 5.18 -18.68
N ASP A 127 4.63 4.50 -18.48
CA ASP A 127 4.51 3.06 -18.72
C ASP A 127 4.08 2.79 -20.16
N SER A 128 5.07 2.54 -21.02
CA SER A 128 4.87 1.98 -22.35
C SER A 128 5.86 0.82 -22.56
N PRO A 129 5.54 -0.16 -23.42
CA PRO A 129 6.48 -1.21 -23.77
C PRO A 129 7.83 -0.67 -24.22
N GLU A 130 7.82 0.44 -24.95
CA GLU A 130 9.01 1.14 -25.41
C GLU A 130 9.81 1.74 -24.24
N ALA A 131 9.16 2.30 -23.22
CA ALA A 131 9.84 2.84 -22.04
C ALA A 131 10.54 1.74 -21.23
N LEU A 132 9.93 0.55 -21.12
CA LEU A 132 10.56 -0.59 -20.46
C LEU A 132 11.75 -1.13 -21.26
N GLU A 133 11.63 -1.21 -22.59
CA GLU A 133 12.73 -1.59 -23.48
C GLU A 133 13.89 -0.59 -23.42
N GLU A 134 13.59 0.71 -23.39
CA GLU A 134 14.58 1.78 -23.22
C GLU A 134 15.29 1.68 -21.88
N TYR A 135 14.54 1.43 -20.80
CA TYR A 135 15.09 1.23 -19.46
C TYR A 135 15.99 -0.01 -19.41
N GLY A 136 15.55 -1.15 -19.95
CA GLY A 136 16.37 -2.36 -20.08
C GLY A 136 17.65 -2.09 -20.85
N SER A 137 17.54 -1.43 -22.02
CA SER A 137 18.70 -1.03 -22.85
C SER A 137 19.64 -0.06 -22.14
N LEU A 138 19.14 0.80 -21.26
CA LEU A 138 19.96 1.66 -20.40
C LEU A 138 20.71 0.83 -19.36
N LEU A 139 20.04 -0.11 -18.69
CA LEU A 139 20.66 -1.00 -17.70
C LEU A 139 21.82 -1.80 -18.32
N PHE A 140 21.64 -2.39 -19.50
CA PHE A 140 22.72 -3.12 -20.20
C PHE A 140 23.91 -2.24 -20.60
N ARG A 141 23.72 -0.92 -20.76
CA ARG A 141 24.82 0.02 -21.04
C ARG A 141 25.55 0.49 -19.78
N LEU A 142 24.85 0.54 -18.64
CA LEU A 142 25.38 1.13 -17.41
C LEU A 142 25.95 0.09 -16.43
N LEU A 143 25.42 -1.12 -16.42
CA LEU A 143 25.76 -2.13 -15.43
C LEU A 143 26.81 -3.11 -15.97
N ASP A 144 27.77 -3.48 -15.12
CA ASP A 144 28.70 -4.57 -15.39
C ASP A 144 27.96 -5.93 -15.26
N PRO A 145 27.94 -6.78 -16.30
CA PRO A 145 27.27 -8.08 -16.24
C PRO A 145 27.83 -9.08 -15.24
N GLU A 146 29.10 -8.96 -14.84
CA GLU A 146 29.68 -9.82 -13.81
C GLU A 146 29.24 -9.41 -12.40
N GLU A 147 29.02 -8.11 -12.18
CA GLU A 147 28.56 -7.57 -10.89
C GLU A 147 27.03 -7.59 -10.74
N TYR A 148 26.28 -7.37 -11.83
CA TYR A 148 24.84 -7.19 -11.84
C TYR A 148 24.09 -8.29 -12.62
N ARG A 149 24.58 -9.53 -12.53
CA ARG A 149 24.02 -10.69 -13.26
C ARG A 149 22.52 -10.84 -13.08
N GLU A 150 22.00 -10.71 -11.85
CA GLU A 150 20.59 -10.97 -11.57
C GLU A 150 19.67 -9.88 -12.15
N VAL A 151 20.09 -8.61 -12.07
CA VAL A 151 19.32 -7.49 -12.64
C VAL A 151 19.26 -7.64 -14.16
N LEU A 152 20.41 -7.81 -14.80
CA LEU A 152 20.46 -7.98 -16.25
C LEU A 152 19.80 -9.29 -16.71
N GLY A 153 19.82 -10.33 -15.88
CA GLY A 153 19.14 -11.59 -16.13
C GLY A 153 17.63 -11.42 -16.23
N VAL A 154 17.01 -10.68 -15.31
CA VAL A 154 15.56 -10.38 -15.36
C VAL A 154 15.20 -9.62 -16.65
N PHE A 155 15.96 -8.58 -17.01
CA PHE A 155 15.72 -7.81 -18.24
C PHE A 155 16.14 -8.54 -19.53
N SER A 156 16.77 -9.72 -19.42
CA SER A 156 17.03 -10.62 -20.56
C SER A 156 15.93 -11.66 -20.76
N ASP A 157 15.01 -11.83 -19.79
CA ASP A 157 14.00 -12.86 -19.82
C ASP A 157 12.86 -12.48 -20.79
N PRO A 158 12.62 -13.23 -21.88
CA PRO A 158 11.50 -12.96 -22.78
C PRO A 158 10.13 -13.16 -22.13
N ALA A 159 10.06 -13.80 -20.96
CA ALA A 159 8.83 -13.91 -20.15
C ALA A 159 8.58 -12.66 -19.29
N LEU A 160 9.54 -11.74 -19.17
CA LEU A 160 9.31 -10.46 -18.51
C LEU A 160 8.32 -9.65 -19.34
N THR A 161 7.10 -9.55 -18.86
CA THR A 161 6.09 -8.67 -19.44
C THR A 161 6.17 -7.30 -18.80
N VAL A 162 5.86 -6.25 -19.58
CA VAL A 162 5.50 -4.94 -19.03
C VAL A 162 4.41 -5.16 -18.00
N MET A 163 4.37 -4.30 -16.97
CA MET A 163 3.29 -4.31 -15.99
C MET A 163 1.97 -4.50 -16.74
N GLU A 164 1.29 -5.59 -16.37
CA GLU A 164 0.02 -6.01 -16.98
C GLU A 164 -1.02 -4.87 -16.82
N ALA A 165 -2.23 -5.08 -17.37
CA ALA A 165 -3.35 -4.16 -17.21
C ALA A 165 -3.46 -3.58 -15.80
N GLU A 166 -3.95 -2.33 -15.69
CA GLU A 166 -4.10 -1.62 -14.42
C GLU A 166 -4.57 -2.51 -13.25
N GLY A 167 -3.81 -2.51 -12.16
CA GLY A 167 -4.09 -3.27 -10.94
C GLY A 167 -3.53 -4.70 -10.94
N ALA A 168 -2.79 -5.12 -11.96
CA ALA A 168 -2.19 -6.45 -11.99
C ALA A 168 -1.12 -6.68 -10.91
N GLU A 169 -0.30 -5.67 -10.60
CA GLU A 169 0.68 -5.80 -9.52
C GLU A 169 -0.06 -5.95 -8.19
N LEU A 170 -1.15 -5.19 -7.97
CA LEU A 170 -2.00 -5.39 -6.80
C LEU A 170 -2.55 -6.82 -6.73
N GLN A 171 -3.06 -7.36 -7.83
CA GLN A 171 -3.58 -8.74 -7.85
C GLN A 171 -2.51 -9.76 -7.47
N PHE A 172 -1.30 -9.62 -8.00
CA PHE A 172 -0.18 -10.50 -7.68
C PHE A 172 0.16 -10.44 -6.19
N VAL A 173 0.42 -9.25 -5.65
CA VAL A 173 0.85 -9.07 -4.26
C VAL A 173 -0.25 -9.43 -3.27
N LEU A 174 -1.51 -9.11 -3.57
CA LEU A 174 -2.66 -9.48 -2.74
C LEU A 174 -2.79 -11.00 -2.65
N LYS A 175 -2.65 -11.72 -3.78
CA LYS A 175 -2.71 -13.18 -3.77
C LYS A 175 -1.59 -13.76 -2.90
N ARG A 176 -0.36 -13.26 -3.00
CA ARG A 176 0.78 -13.69 -2.15
C ARG A 176 0.53 -13.40 -0.67
N PHE A 177 0.02 -12.22 -0.34
CA PHE A 177 -0.37 -11.85 1.03
C PHE A 177 -1.41 -12.82 1.60
N LEU A 178 -2.50 -13.05 0.85
CA LEU A 178 -3.58 -13.94 1.28
C LEU A 178 -3.08 -15.38 1.43
N ASP A 179 -2.23 -15.87 0.53
CA ASP A 179 -1.62 -17.20 0.63
C ASP A 179 -0.78 -17.32 1.93
N GLY A 180 0.00 -16.29 2.28
CA GLY A 180 0.77 -16.25 3.54
C GLY A 180 -0.10 -16.21 4.79
N VAL A 181 -1.16 -15.40 4.81
CA VAL A 181 -2.11 -15.34 5.93
C VAL A 181 -2.86 -16.67 6.10
N ALA A 182 -3.20 -17.35 5.00
CA ALA A 182 -3.82 -18.67 5.06
C ALA A 182 -2.92 -19.71 5.74
N VAL A 183 -1.62 -19.70 5.45
CA VAL A 183 -0.64 -20.55 6.13
C VAL A 183 -0.57 -20.22 7.63
N LEU A 184 -0.58 -18.93 7.99
CA LEU A 184 -0.60 -18.52 9.40
C LEU A 184 -1.86 -19.03 10.12
N ILE A 185 -3.04 -18.89 9.50
CA ILE A 185 -4.31 -19.40 10.01
C ILE A 185 -4.28 -20.93 10.19
N ALA A 186 -3.75 -21.66 9.20
CA ALA A 186 -3.65 -23.12 9.26
C ALA A 186 -2.76 -23.59 10.42
N ASN A 187 -1.68 -22.85 10.72
CA ASN A 187 -0.80 -23.14 11.86
C ASN A 187 -1.42 -22.81 13.24
N ARG A 188 -2.59 -22.17 13.27
CA ARG A 188 -3.37 -21.88 14.48
C ARG A 188 -4.53 -22.86 14.69
N SER A 189 -4.76 -23.76 13.73
CA SER A 189 -5.86 -24.73 13.72
C SER A 189 -5.42 -26.09 14.26
#